data_AF-A0A820BGQ4-F1
#
_entry.id   AF-A0A820BGQ4-F1
#
_cell.length_a   1.000
_cell.length_b   1.000
_cell.length_c   1.000
_cell.angle_alpha   90.00
_cell.angle_beta   90.00
_cell.angle_gamma   90.00
#
_symmetry.space_group_name_H-M   'P 1'
#
loop_
_entity.id
_entity.type
_entity.pdbx_description
1 polymer ?
#
loop_
_entity_poly.entity_id
_entity_poly.type
_entity_poly.pdbx_seq_one_letter_code
_entity_poly.pdbx_strand_id
1 'polypeptide(L)' 'QERLTRQIAEAIEEAVHPHGVGVIVECVHMCMVMRGAQKVNSRTTTAAMLGIFRDDVKTREEFLMLSKTN' A
#
# COMPACT_ATOMS: atom_id res chain seq x y z
N GLN A 1 -6.77 0.35 -7.68
CA GLN A 1 -6.31 -0.06 -6.33
C GLN A 1 -5.49 1.07 -5.70
N GLU A 2 -4.57 1.65 -6.47
CA GLU A 2 -3.73 2.82 -6.20
C GLU A 2 -4.49 3.97 -5.53
N ARG A 3 -5.65 4.36 -6.07
CA ARG A 3 -6.49 5.43 -5.47
C ARG A 3 -6.98 5.07 -4.08
N LEU A 4 -7.45 3.84 -3.87
CA LEU A 4 -7.93 3.38 -2.56
C LEU A 4 -6.80 3.43 -1.52
N THR A 5 -5.62 2.93 -1.90
CA THR A 5 -4.43 2.94 -1.03
C THR A 5 -4.06 4.35 -0.59
N ARG A 6 -4.14 5.33 -1.50
CA ARG A 6 -3.91 6.74 -1.15
C ARG A 6 -5.01 7.31 -0.25
N GLN A 7 -6.27 7.02 -0.52
CA GLN A 7 -7.39 7.49 0.31
C GLN A 7 -7.29 6.98 1.75
N ILE A 8 -6.85 5.74 1.96
CA ILE A 8 -6.59 5.21 3.31
C ILE A 8 -5.49 6.02 3.99
N ALA A 9 -4.39 6.31 3.29
CA ALA A 9 -3.29 7.08 3.87
C ALA A 9 -3.71 8.50 4.25
N GLU A 10 -4.44 9.19 3.37
CA GLU A 10 -4.95 10.55 3.60
C GLU A 10 -5.97 10.58 4.75
N ALA A 11 -6.87 9.59 4.84
CA ALA A 11 -7.84 9.51 5.93
C ALA A 11 -7.16 9.30 7.30
N ILE A 12 -6.09 8.50 7.36
CA ILE A 12 -5.29 8.35 8.58
C ILE A 12 -4.58 9.67 8.92
N GLU A 13 -3.98 10.33 7.94
CA GLU A 13 -3.31 11.63 8.13
C GLU A 13 -4.27 12.68 8.71
N GLU A 14 -5.47 12.79 8.15
CA GLU A 14 -6.52 13.71 8.61
C GLU A 14 -7.06 13.35 10.00
N ALA A 15 -7.22 12.06 10.31
CA ALA A 15 -7.81 11.62 11.57
C ALA A 15 -6.88 11.78 12.77
N VAL A 16 -5.58 11.49 12.61
CA VAL A 16 -4.64 11.40 13.75
C VAL A 16 -3.45 12.35 13.68
N HIS A 17 -3.32 13.15 12.62
CA HIS A 17 -2.24 14.14 12.43
C HIS A 17 -0.83 13.61 12.77
N PRO A 18 -0.42 12.46 12.21
CA PRO A 18 0.83 11.82 12.57
C PRO A 18 2.02 12.50 11.89
N HIS A 19 3.25 12.19 12.33
CA HIS A 19 4.46 12.62 11.61
C HIS A 19 4.58 12.00 10.20
N GLY A 20 3.89 10.90 9.94
CA GLY A 20 3.77 10.31 8.61
C GLY A 20 2.89 9.07 8.62
N VAL A 21 2.50 8.63 7.42
CA VAL A 21 1.67 7.45 7.21
C VAL A 21 2.28 6.58 6.13
N GLY A 22 2.43 5.28 6.40
CA GLY A 22 2.79 4.26 5.42
C GLY A 22 1.66 3.25 5.27
N VAL A 23 1.13 3.08 4.06
CA VAL A 23 0.08 2.10 3.74
C VAL A 23 0.56 1.18 2.63
N ILE A 24 0.45 -0.14 2.85
CA ILE A 24 0.70 -1.17 1.84
C ILE A 24 -0.55 -2.04 1.75
N VAL A 25 -1.06 -2.23 0.54
CA VAL A 25 -2.21 -3.07 0.25
C VAL A 25 -1.81 -4.09 -0.79
N GLU A 26 -1.98 -5.36 -0.44
CA GLU A 26 -1.83 -6.49 -1.33
C GLU A 26 -3.17 -7.19 -1.51
N CYS A 27 -3.59 -7.36 -2.77
CA CYS A 27 -4.85 -8.06 -3.05
C CYS A 27 -4.82 -8.80 -4.38
N VAL A 28 -5.77 -9.73 -4.51
CA VAL A 28 -6.06 -10.47 -5.75
C VAL A 28 -7.33 -9.89 -6.38
N HIS A 29 -7.27 -9.59 -7.67
CA HIS A 29 -8.43 -9.08 -8.42
C HIS A 29 -9.26 -10.24 -8.97
N MET A 30 -10.37 -10.57 -8.31
CA MET A 30 -11.21 -11.71 -8.74
C MET A 30 -11.75 -11.55 -10.17
N CYS A 31 -11.93 -10.32 -10.65
CA CYS A 31 -12.28 -10.06 -12.04
C CYS A 31 -11.20 -10.49 -13.04
N MET A 32 -9.93 -10.58 -12.63
CA MET A 32 -8.80 -11.09 -13.43
C MET A 32 -8.55 -12.60 -13.24
N VAL A 33 -9.02 -13.16 -12.13
CA VAL A 33 -8.90 -14.59 -11.80
C VAL A 33 -10.02 -15.41 -12.43
N MET A 34 -11.27 -14.96 -12.27
CA MET A 34 -12.47 -15.71 -12.68
C MET A 34 -12.98 -15.32 -14.06
N ARG A 35 -12.57 -14.17 -14.59
CA ARG A 35 -12.97 -13.66 -15.90
C ARG A 35 -11.75 -13.08 -16.63
N GLY A 36 -11.83 -12.92 -17.94
CA GLY A 36 -10.72 -12.36 -18.73
C GLY A 36 -9.50 -13.27 -18.79
N ALA A 37 -8.30 -12.74 -18.53
CA ALA A 37 -7.00 -13.39 -18.74
C ALA A 37 -6.67 -14.58 -17.81
N GLN A 38 -7.56 -14.93 -16.87
CA GLN A 38 -7.47 -16.11 -15.98
C GLN A 38 -6.11 -16.25 -15.27
N LYS A 39 -5.55 -15.13 -14.78
CA LYS A 39 -4.26 -15.15 -14.06
C LYS A 39 -4.49 -15.48 -12.58
N VAL A 40 -4.55 -16.77 -12.28
CA VAL A 40 -4.80 -17.33 -10.94
C VAL A 40 -3.77 -16.84 -9.90
N ASN A 41 -2.54 -16.55 -10.33
CA ASN A 41 -1.45 -16.07 -9.46
C ASN A 41 -1.25 -14.55 -9.50
N SER A 42 -2.21 -13.78 -10.02
CA SER A 42 -2.08 -12.32 -10.04
C SER A 42 -2.30 -11.74 -8.64
N ARG A 43 -1.22 -11.25 -8.04
CA ARG A 43 -1.25 -10.37 -6.86
C ARG A 43 -0.78 -8.99 -7.29
N THR A 44 -1.50 -7.98 -6.83
CA THR A 44 -1.12 -6.58 -7.04
C THR A 44 -0.87 -5.96 -5.69
N THR A 45 0.33 -5.43 -5.51
CA THR A 45 0.74 -4.69 -4.32
C THR A 45 0.84 -3.21 -4.67
N THR A 46 0.21 -2.38 -3.86
CA THR A 46 0.23 -0.92 -3.99
C THR A 46 0.63 -0.32 -2.66
N ALA A 47 1.33 0.82 -2.69
CA ALA A 47 1.71 1.53 -1.48
C ALA A 47 1.45 3.04 -1.61
N ALA A 48 1.21 3.69 -0.47
CA ALA A 48 1.13 5.14 -0.34
C ALA A 48 1.92 5.57 0.90
N MET A 49 2.80 6.55 0.73
CA MET A 49 3.63 7.10 1.80
C MET A 49 3.40 8.60 1.94
N LEU A 50 3.23 9.07 3.17
CA LEU A 50 3.04 10.47 3.56
C LEU A 50 4.00 10.83 4.71
N GLY A 51 4.30 12.12 4.86
CA GLY A 51 5.22 12.64 5.88
C GLY A 51 6.57 11.91 5.90
N ILE A 52 7.04 11.54 7.10
CA ILE A 52 8.35 10.90 7.29
C ILE A 52 8.56 9.62 6.46
N PHE A 53 7.49 8.86 6.14
CA PHE A 53 7.61 7.67 5.30
C PHE A 53 7.84 7.99 3.81
N ARG A 54 7.51 9.20 3.37
CA ARG A 54 7.81 9.71 2.02
C ARG A 54 9.16 10.41 1.99
N ASP A 55 9.43 11.21 3.02
CA ASP A 55 10.50 12.20 2.99
C ASP A 55 11.83 11.63 3.51
N ASP A 56 11.81 10.63 4.40
CA ASP A 56 13.01 9.90 4.84
C ASP A 56 13.15 8.53 4.16
N VAL A 57 14.24 8.36 3.40
CA VAL A 57 14.54 7.13 2.67
C VAL A 57 14.77 5.96 3.62
N LYS A 58 15.43 6.18 4.77
CA LYS A 58 15.75 5.10 5.72
C LYS A 58 14.49 4.54 6.36
N THR A 59 13.63 5.42 6.87
CA THR A 59 12.32 5.06 7.42
C THR A 59 11.47 4.31 6.39
N ARG A 60 11.46 4.78 5.13
CA ARG A 60 10.73 4.10 4.05
C ARG A 60 11.27 2.69 3.79
N GLU A 61 12.59 2.53 3.73
CA GLU A 61 13.22 1.24 3.48
C GLU A 61 12.97 0.26 4.62
N GLU A 62 13.14 0.67 5.87
CA GLU A 62 12.86 -0.16 7.05
C GLU A 62 11.40 -0.63 7.06
N PHE A 63 10.46 0.28 6.81
CA PHE A 63 9.04 -0.05 6.70
C PHE A 63 8.76 -1.09 5.61
N LEU A 64 9.31 -0.88 4.41
CA LEU A 64 9.15 -1.81 3.29
C LEU A 64 9.80 -3.17 3.57
N MET A 65 10.92 -3.21 4.29
CA MET A 65 11.56 -4.47 4.69
C MET A 65 10.69 -5.26 5.67
N LEU A 66 10.20 -4.62 6.73
CA LEU A 66 9.35 -5.27 7.74
C LEU A 66 8.06 -5.83 7.13
N SER A 67 7.48 -5.12 6.16
CA SER A 67 6.23 -5.50 5.50
C SER A 67 6.30 -6.76 4.62
N LYS A 68 7.50 -7.21 4.22
CA LYS A 68 7.71 -8.36 3.31
C LYS A 68 7.82 -9.72 4.04
N THR A 69 7.65 -9.77 5.36
CA THR A 69 7.96 -10.95 6.18
C THR A 69 6.82 -11.99 6.24
N ASN A 70 6.15 -12.30 5.13
CA ASN A 70 5.15 -13.38 5.04
C ASN A 70 5.51 -14.40 3.97
#